data_AF-A0A7S4UJF2-F1
#
_entry.id   AF-A0A7S4UJF2-F1
#
_cell.length_a   1.000
_cell.length_b   1.000
_cell.length_c   1.000
_cell.angle_alpha   90.00
_cell.angle_beta   90.00
_cell.angle_gamma   90.00
#
_symmetry.space_group_name_H-M   'P 1'
#
loop_
_entity.id
_entity.type
_entity.pdbx_description
1 polymer ?
#
loop_
_entity_poly.entity_id
_entity_poly.type
_entity_poly.pdbx_seq_one_letter_code
_entity_poly.pdbx_strand_id
1 'polypeptide(L)'
;GLVAVVDEEARLTYAELATNSAALAAALLHKGLTCLSTRPLATLLRRGGQWFTVYAASMRCGVPLLALSCDLRDRTVEDARNEEALATLDPQMLLHAAVA
;
A
#
# COMPACT_ATOMS: atom_id res chain seq x y z
N GLY A 1 0.46 14.17 19.51
CA GLY A 1 -0.92 13.79 19.12
C GLY A 1 -1.20 12.34 19.50
N LEU A 2 -2.45 11.89 19.38
CA LEU A 2 -2.81 10.48 19.60
C LEU A 2 -2.08 9.58 18.58
N VAL A 3 -1.58 8.44 19.04
CA VAL A 3 -0.81 7.50 18.23
C VAL A 3 -1.75 6.62 17.41
N ALA A 4 -1.47 6.47 16.12
CA ALA A 4 -2.21 5.60 15.20
C ALA A 4 -1.44 4.32 14.87
N VAL A 5 -0.12 4.42 14.67
CA VAL A 5 0.74 3.28 14.31
C VAL A 5 2.00 3.32 15.14
N VAL A 6 2.42 2.14 15.63
CA VAL A 6 3.72 1.90 16.25
C VAL A 6 4.29 0.63 15.65
N ASP A 7 5.50 0.72 15.10
CA ASP A 7 6.33 -0.43 14.75
C ASP A 7 7.79 -0.17 15.15
N GLU A 8 8.71 -1.02 14.74
CA GLU A 8 10.14 -0.92 15.08
C GLU A 8 10.82 0.31 14.45
N GLU A 9 10.31 0.81 13.33
CA GLU A 9 10.92 1.87 12.51
C GLU A 9 10.20 3.22 12.66
N ALA A 10 8.93 3.22 13.06
CA ALA A 10 8.08 4.39 13.03
C ALA A 10 7.04 4.42 14.18
N ARG A 11 6.81 5.65 14.66
CA ARG A 11 5.66 6.01 15.49
C ARG A 11 4.90 7.11 14.79
N LEU A 12 3.75 6.78 14.20
CA LEU A 12 2.88 7.75 13.53
C LEU A 12 1.71 8.12 14.42
N THR A 13 1.49 9.40 14.59
CA THR A 13 0.25 9.95 15.13
C THR A 13 -0.86 9.90 14.09
N TYR A 14 -2.12 10.01 14.53
CA TYR A 14 -3.27 10.15 13.61
C TYR A 14 -3.13 11.35 12.67
N ALA A 15 -2.57 12.47 13.16
CA ALA A 15 -2.36 13.67 12.34
C ALA A 15 -1.32 13.42 11.24
N GLU A 16 -0.19 12.78 11.58
CA GLU A 16 0.84 12.42 10.60
C GLU A 16 0.32 11.41 9.59
N LEU A 17 -0.39 10.36 10.04
CA LEU A 17 -1.00 9.38 9.14
C LEU A 17 -2.01 10.04 8.20
N ALA A 18 -2.83 10.98 8.71
CA ALA A 18 -3.80 11.71 7.91
C ALA A 18 -3.11 12.58 6.84
N THR A 19 -2.08 13.34 7.20
CA THR A 19 -1.29 14.18 6.29
C THR A 19 -0.58 13.33 5.24
N ASN A 20 0.13 12.30 5.66
CA ASN A 20 0.91 11.44 4.77
C ASN A 20 0.02 10.69 3.78
N SER A 21 -1.11 10.15 4.25
CA SER A 21 -2.07 9.46 3.37
C SER A 21 -2.76 10.39 2.39
N ALA A 22 -3.04 11.65 2.77
CA ALA A 22 -3.60 12.64 1.87
C ALA A 22 -2.59 13.05 0.77
N ALA A 23 -1.33 13.28 1.15
CA ALA A 23 -0.27 13.60 0.21
C ALA A 23 -0.01 12.43 -0.78
N LEU A 24 0.04 11.20 -0.26
CA LEU A 24 0.20 10.00 -1.09
C LEU A 24 -0.99 9.80 -2.05
N ALA A 25 -2.23 9.97 -1.57
CA ALA A 25 -3.42 9.89 -2.41
C ALA A 25 -3.32 10.88 -3.58
N ALA A 26 -3.00 12.15 -3.32
CA ALA A 26 -2.83 13.16 -4.36
C ALA A 26 -1.75 12.76 -5.38
N ALA A 27 -0.61 12.23 -4.91
CA ALA A 27 0.47 11.78 -5.78
C ALA A 27 0.06 10.58 -6.66
N LEU A 28 -0.70 9.63 -6.12
CA LEU A 28 -1.20 8.47 -6.87
C LEU A 28 -2.16 8.90 -7.98
N LEU A 29 -3.08 9.81 -7.67
CA LEU A 29 -4.00 10.36 -8.68
C LEU A 29 -3.25 11.11 -9.78
N HIS A 30 -2.25 11.91 -9.41
CA HIS A 30 -1.40 12.59 -10.39
C HIS A 30 -0.63 11.61 -11.29
N LYS A 31 -0.26 10.43 -10.76
CA LYS A 31 0.41 9.36 -11.52
C LYS A 31 -0.55 8.47 -12.31
N GLY A 32 -1.85 8.74 -12.30
CA GLY A 32 -2.83 8.05 -13.13
C GLY A 32 -3.67 6.99 -12.42
N LEU A 33 -3.62 6.89 -11.09
CA LEU A 33 -4.58 6.07 -10.36
C LEU A 33 -6.01 6.61 -10.61
N THR A 34 -6.92 5.73 -11.00
CA THR A 34 -8.33 6.11 -11.18
C THR A 34 -9.10 5.89 -9.87
N CYS A 35 -9.70 6.96 -9.34
CA CYS A 35 -10.57 6.91 -8.16
C CYS A 35 -11.79 5.99 -8.39
N LEU A 36 -12.32 5.44 -7.30
CA LEU A 36 -13.58 4.66 -7.28
C LEU A 36 -13.61 3.46 -8.24
N SER A 37 -12.45 3.01 -8.69
CA SER A 37 -12.30 1.82 -9.52
C SER A 37 -12.34 0.56 -8.67
N THR A 38 -12.90 -0.51 -9.24
CA THR A 38 -12.89 -1.86 -8.64
C THR A 38 -11.54 -2.56 -8.79
N ARG A 39 -10.68 -2.09 -9.70
CA ARG A 39 -9.32 -2.60 -9.87
C ARG A 39 -8.44 -2.10 -8.73
N PRO A 40 -7.72 -2.98 -8.01
CA PRO A 40 -7.04 -2.60 -6.78
C PRO A 40 -5.78 -1.75 -7.04
N LEU A 41 -5.34 -1.08 -5.97
CA LEU A 41 -3.97 -0.63 -5.80
C LEU A 41 -3.17 -1.76 -5.15
N ALA A 42 -2.15 -2.28 -5.82
CA ALA A 42 -1.28 -3.29 -5.23
C ALA A 42 -0.17 -2.65 -4.41
N THR A 43 0.21 -3.28 -3.29
CA THR A 43 1.36 -2.88 -2.48
C THR A 43 2.22 -4.08 -2.12
N LEU A 44 3.52 -3.95 -2.35
CA LEU A 44 4.58 -4.88 -1.91
C LEU A 44 5.42 -4.17 -0.85
N LEU A 45 4.85 -4.05 0.35
CA LEU A 45 5.47 -3.41 1.51
C LEU A 45 5.27 -4.29 2.73
N ARG A 46 6.28 -4.36 3.61
CA ARG A 46 6.11 -4.96 4.95
C ARG A 46 5.09 -4.15 5.75
N ARG A 47 4.36 -4.84 6.63
CA ARG A 47 3.42 -4.18 7.54
C ARG A 47 4.19 -3.23 8.46
N GLY A 48 3.78 -1.97 8.46
CA GLY A 48 4.39 -0.88 9.22
C GLY A 48 3.79 0.47 8.83
N GLY A 49 4.39 1.57 9.27
CA GLY A 49 3.89 2.93 9.08
C GLY A 49 3.64 3.30 7.62
N GLN A 50 4.55 2.89 6.72
CA GLN A 50 4.38 3.09 5.28
C GLN A 50 3.19 2.30 4.73
N TRP A 51 3.05 1.04 5.12
CA TRP A 51 1.91 0.21 4.70
C TRP A 51 0.57 0.81 5.13
N PHE A 52 0.46 1.29 6.38
CA PHE A 52 -0.75 1.95 6.85
C PHE A 52 -1.03 3.29 6.14
N THR A 53 0.03 4.00 5.74
CA THR A 53 -0.10 5.20 4.91
C THR A 53 -0.70 4.86 3.54
N VAL A 54 -0.24 3.78 2.89
CA VAL A 54 -0.79 3.27 1.62
C VAL A 54 -2.23 2.83 1.78
N TYR A 55 -2.55 2.07 2.84
CA TYR A 55 -3.91 1.64 3.13
C TYR A 55 -4.88 2.81 3.33
N ALA A 56 -4.48 3.82 4.10
CA ALA A 56 -5.29 5.02 4.26
C ALA A 56 -5.42 5.82 2.95
N ALA A 57 -4.38 5.87 2.12
CA ALA A 57 -4.42 6.52 0.82
C ALA A 57 -5.37 5.80 -0.16
N SER A 58 -5.39 4.47 -0.18
CA SER A 58 -6.30 3.70 -1.05
C SER A 58 -7.76 3.95 -0.69
N MET A 59 -8.08 3.98 0.62
CA MET A 59 -9.42 4.34 1.10
C MET A 59 -9.83 5.76 0.68
N ARG A 60 -8.91 6.72 0.73
CA ARG A 60 -9.18 8.10 0.27
C ARG A 60 -9.46 8.19 -1.23
N CYS A 61 -8.80 7.35 -2.03
CA CYS A 61 -9.05 7.24 -3.47
C CYS A 61 -10.28 6.38 -3.79
N GLY A 62 -10.87 5.72 -2.78
CA GLY A 62 -11.97 4.78 -2.94
C GLY A 62 -11.59 3.56 -3.78
N VAL A 63 -10.34 3.10 -3.71
CA VAL A 63 -9.86 1.92 -4.42
C VAL A 63 -9.53 0.78 -3.44
N PRO A 64 -9.85 -0.48 -3.78
CA PRO A 64 -9.42 -1.62 -2.97
C PRO A 64 -7.89 -1.70 -2.87
N LEU A 65 -7.38 -2.19 -1.74
CA LEU A 65 -5.95 -2.47 -1.59
C LEU A 65 -5.69 -3.96 -1.76
N LEU A 66 -4.75 -4.31 -2.63
CA LEU A 66 -4.17 -5.65 -2.74
C LEU A 66 -2.82 -5.67 -2.01
N ALA A 67 -2.75 -6.35 -0.87
CA ALA A 67 -1.50 -6.54 -0.14
C ALA A 67 -0.78 -7.79 -0.63
N LEU A 68 0.35 -7.60 -1.32
CA LEU A 68 1.25 -8.67 -1.73
C LEU A 68 2.12 -9.11 -0.55
N SER A 69 2.48 -10.39 -0.54
CA SER A 69 3.27 -11.00 0.52
C SER A 69 4.74 -10.59 0.41
N CYS A 70 5.42 -10.45 1.55
CA CYS A 70 6.84 -10.09 1.61
C CYS A 70 7.57 -10.71 2.82
N ASP A 71 6.98 -11.72 3.44
CA ASP A 71 7.40 -12.31 4.71
C ASP A 71 7.33 -13.84 4.75
N LEU A 72 7.07 -14.51 3.62
CA LEU A 72 7.19 -15.97 3.55
C LEU A 72 8.65 -16.40 3.51
N ARG A 73 8.92 -17.54 4.14
CA ARG A 73 10.26 -18.16 4.17
C ARG A 73 10.69 -18.66 2.80
N ASP A 74 9.76 -19.21 2.04
CA ASP A 74 10.00 -19.70 0.68
C ASP A 74 9.65 -18.60 -0.33
N ARG A 75 10.71 -18.00 -0.92
CA ARG A 75 10.58 -16.91 -1.87
C ARG A 75 9.96 -17.35 -3.20
N THR A 76 10.20 -18.59 -3.63
CA THR A 76 9.62 -19.10 -4.88
C THR A 76 8.10 -19.20 -4.75
N VAL A 77 7.63 -19.70 -3.61
CA VAL A 77 6.19 -19.78 -3.32
C VAL A 77 5.58 -18.39 -3.15
N GLU A 78 6.29 -17.46 -2.51
CA GLU A 78 5.86 -16.07 -2.36
C GLU A 78 5.69 -15.36 -3.69
N ASP A 79 6.70 -15.45 -4.55
CA ASP A 79 6.70 -14.80 -5.86
C ASP A 79 5.59 -15.38 -6.74
N ALA A 80 5.45 -16.71 -6.80
CA ALA A 80 4.36 -17.35 -7.56
C ALA A 80 2.97 -16.91 -7.09
N ARG A 81 2.74 -16.82 -5.78
CA ARG A 81 1.46 -16.35 -5.22
C ARG A 81 1.21 -14.88 -5.52
N ASN A 82 2.25 -14.04 -5.44
CA ASN A 82 2.14 -12.62 -5.75
C ASN A 82 1.85 -12.40 -7.25
N GLU A 83 2.54 -13.14 -8.13
CA GLU A 83 2.29 -13.13 -9.57
C GLU A 83 0.87 -13.57 -9.91
N GLU A 84 0.38 -14.65 -9.30
CA GLU A 84 -1.00 -15.11 -9.47
C GLU A 84 -2.02 -14.04 -9.04
N ALA A 85 -1.79 -13.39 -7.89
CA ALA A 85 -2.65 -12.32 -7.39
C ALA A 85 -2.65 -11.10 -8.33
N LEU A 86 -1.49 -10.70 -8.84
CA LEU A 86 -1.34 -9.62 -9.81
C LEU A 86 -2.08 -9.95 -11.12
N ALA A 87 -1.91 -11.16 -11.65
CA ALA A 87 -2.56 -11.59 -12.89
C ALA A 87 -4.08 -11.71 -12.74
N THR A 88 -4.57 -12.20 -11.60
CA THR A 88 -6.00 -12.42 -11.36
C THR A 88 -6.75 -11.13 -11.08
N LEU A 89 -6.16 -10.23 -10.30
CA LEU A 89 -6.84 -9.02 -9.81
C LEU A 89 -6.57 -7.78 -10.67
N ASP A 90 -5.60 -7.85 -11.59
CA ASP A 90 -5.27 -6.79 -12.56
C ASP A 90 -5.24 -5.38 -11.91
N PRO A 91 -4.31 -5.16 -10.96
CA PRO A 91 -4.24 -3.88 -10.26
C PRO A 91 -3.90 -2.74 -11.21
N GLN A 92 -4.40 -1.55 -10.89
CA GLN A 92 -4.12 -0.34 -11.67
C GLN A 92 -2.65 0.07 -11.57
N MET A 93 -2.06 -0.10 -10.39
CA MET A 93 -0.72 0.31 -10.05
C MET A 93 -0.15 -0.60 -8.96
N LEU A 94 1.18 -0.77 -8.97
CA LEU A 94 1.93 -1.44 -7.92
C LEU A 94 2.83 -0.43 -7.18
N LEU A 95 2.65 -0.33 -5.88
CA LEU A 95 3.56 0.35 -4.97
C LEU A 95 4.55 -0.66 -4.39
N HIS A 96 5.84 -0.34 -4.48
CA HIS A 96 6.90 -1.11 -3.84
C HIS A 96 7.90 -0.16 -3.19
N ALA A 97 8.68 -0.67 -2.23
CA ALA A 97 9.78 0.11 -1.69
C ALA A 97 10.76 0.47 -2.81
N ALA A 98 11.26 1.71 -2.80
CA ALA A 98 12.35 2.08 -3.71
C ALA A 98 13.59 1.25 -3.35
N VAL A 99 14.26 0.69 -4.36
CA VAL A 99 15.57 0.09 -4.18
C VAL A 99 16.53 1.24 -3.90
N ALA A 100 17.14 1.25 -2.72
CA ALA A 100 18.18 2.21 -2.36
C ALA A 100 19.48 1.94 -3.14
#